data_AF-A0AAU2DAG5-F1
#
_entry.id   AF-A0AAU2DAG5-F1
#
_cell.length_a   1.000
_cell.length_b   1.000
_cell.length_c   1.000
_cell.angle_alpha   90.00
_cell.angle_beta   90.00
_cell.angle_gamma   90.00
#
_symmetry.space_group_name_H-M   'P 1'
#
loop_
_entity.id
_entity.type
_entity.pdbx_description
1 polymer ?
#
loop_
_entity_poly.entity_id
_entity_poly.type
_entity_poly.pdbx_seq_one_letter_code
_entity_poly.pdbx_strand_id
1 'polypeptide(L)'
;MVSEGAARQNLSRVRSRALAAVAGEAHSCLSVQSFRGAVALARAVVEATAKEKGITTRGIQAKIDELIARGLIYEHVKDAAHEVAHGDLVDEPIGSDEAAVILELMDMVLDGVFGPGKTAAQAARRQACGT
;
A
#
# COMPACT_ATOMS: atom_id res chain seq x y z
N MET A 1 -20.32 -18.18 -22.76
CA MET A 1 -20.49 -17.68 -21.38
C MET A 1 -19.11 -17.59 -20.75
N VAL A 2 -18.52 -16.40 -20.66
CA VAL A 2 -17.25 -16.23 -19.94
C VAL A 2 -17.56 -16.43 -18.46
N SER A 3 -16.98 -17.45 -17.84
CA SER A 3 -17.16 -17.76 -16.42
C SER A 3 -16.92 -16.52 -15.56
N GLU A 4 -17.79 -16.26 -14.58
CA GLU A 4 -17.69 -15.15 -13.62
C GLU A 4 -16.30 -15.04 -12.97
N GLY A 5 -15.60 -16.17 -12.82
CA GLY A 5 -14.23 -16.23 -12.29
C GLY A 5 -13.17 -15.60 -13.21
N ALA A 6 -13.35 -15.67 -14.54
CA ALA A 6 -12.42 -15.06 -15.49
C ALA A 6 -12.60 -13.54 -15.58
N ALA A 7 -13.84 -13.06 -15.48
CA ALA A 7 -14.14 -11.63 -15.45
C ALA A 7 -13.57 -10.94 -14.20
N ARG A 8 -13.72 -11.57 -13.01
CA ARG A 8 -13.14 -11.05 -11.76
C ARG A 8 -11.61 -11.02 -11.77
N GLN A 9 -10.97 -12.04 -12.33
CA GLN A 9 -9.51 -12.07 -12.49
C GLN A 9 -9.01 -10.99 -13.47
N ASN A 10 -9.76 -10.73 -14.55
CA ASN A 10 -9.41 -9.67 -15.50
C ASN A 10 -9.53 -8.28 -14.86
N LEU A 11 -10.60 -8.03 -14.09
CA LEU A 11 -10.80 -6.79 -13.34
C LEU A 11 -9.66 -6.52 -12.34
N SER A 12 -9.25 -7.54 -11.57
CA SER A 12 -8.13 -7.40 -10.63
C SER A 12 -6.79 -7.12 -11.34
N ARG A 13 -6.55 -7.74 -12.51
CA ARG A 13 -5.36 -7.44 -13.34
C ARG A 13 -5.36 -6.02 -13.89
N VAL A 14 -6.50 -5.53 -14.39
CA VAL A 14 -6.63 -4.15 -14.88
C VAL A 14 -6.40 -3.15 -13.76
N ARG A 15 -6.97 -3.42 -12.58
CA ARG A 15 -6.81 -2.56 -11.40
C ARG A 15 -5.38 -2.58 -10.84
N SER A 16 -4.71 -3.72 -10.86
CA SER A 16 -3.28 -3.84 -10.52
C SER A 16 -2.39 -2.99 -11.45
N ARG A 17 -2.68 -2.93 -12.75
CA ARG A 17 -1.97 -2.03 -13.67
C ARG A 17 -2.20 -0.56 -13.35
N ALA A 18 -3.42 -0.17 -12.99
CA ALA A 18 -3.73 1.21 -12.58
C ALA A 18 -2.99 1.59 -11.29
N LEU A 19 -2.93 0.69 -10.31
CA LEU A 19 -2.14 0.90 -9.08
C LEU A 19 -0.66 1.11 -9.38
N ALA A 20 -0.07 0.29 -10.24
CA ALA A 20 1.33 0.42 -10.63
C ALA A 20 1.62 1.73 -11.36
N ALA A 21 0.70 2.19 -12.24
CA ALA A 21 0.84 3.46 -12.93
C ALA A 21 0.84 4.65 -11.95
N VAL A 22 -0.14 4.69 -11.04
CA VAL A 22 -0.26 5.76 -10.04
C VAL A 22 0.91 5.73 -9.04
N ALA A 23 1.43 4.56 -8.68
CA ALA A 23 2.65 4.44 -7.87
C ALA A 23 3.87 5.02 -8.60
N GLY A 24 4.00 4.79 -9.92
CA GLY A 24 5.02 5.42 -10.75
C GLY A 24 4.87 6.94 -10.82
N GLU A 25 3.65 7.46 -10.85
CA GLU A 25 3.38 8.90 -10.78
C GLU A 25 3.79 9.49 -9.42
N ALA A 26 3.57 8.76 -8.32
CA ALA A 26 4.01 9.19 -6.99
C ALA A 26 5.54 9.36 -6.94
N HIS A 27 6.29 8.37 -7.43
CA HIS A 27 7.76 8.43 -7.56
C HIS A 27 8.21 9.55 -8.50
N SER A 28 7.46 9.79 -9.59
CA SER A 28 7.72 10.91 -10.50
C SER A 28 7.56 12.26 -9.78
N CYS A 29 6.51 12.45 -8.97
CA CYS A 29 6.33 13.65 -8.16
C CYS A 29 7.49 13.85 -7.18
N LEU A 30 7.98 12.80 -6.53
CA LEU A 30 9.14 12.88 -5.64
C LEU A 30 10.39 13.36 -6.40
N SER A 31 10.63 12.82 -7.59
CA SER A 31 11.81 13.15 -8.42
C SER A 31 11.89 14.63 -8.83
N VAL A 32 10.74 15.31 -8.91
CA VAL A 32 10.64 16.74 -9.25
C VAL A 32 10.36 17.61 -8.02
N GLN A 33 10.57 17.07 -6.82
CA GLN A 33 10.38 17.75 -5.53
C GLN A 33 8.93 18.23 -5.27
N SER A 34 7.95 17.62 -5.92
CA SER A 34 6.52 17.84 -5.68
C SER A 34 6.04 16.96 -4.53
N PHE A 35 6.53 17.22 -3.31
CA PHE A 35 6.34 16.36 -2.14
C PHE A 35 4.87 16.13 -1.78
N ARG A 36 4.06 17.19 -1.74
CA ARG A 36 2.60 17.08 -1.47
C ARG A 36 1.89 16.18 -2.49
N GLY A 37 2.28 16.29 -3.77
CA GLY A 37 1.75 15.44 -4.83
C GLY A 37 2.17 13.98 -4.66
N ALA A 38 3.45 13.74 -4.35
CA ALA A 38 3.97 12.40 -4.08
C ALA A 38 3.21 11.71 -2.94
N VAL A 39 3.05 12.41 -1.81
CA VAL A 39 2.31 11.91 -0.63
C VAL A 39 0.84 11.66 -0.94
N ALA A 40 0.17 12.56 -1.65
CA ALA A 40 -1.24 12.39 -2.00
C ALA A 40 -1.47 11.13 -2.86
N LEU A 41 -0.62 10.92 -3.88
CA LEU A 41 -0.69 9.74 -4.74
C LEU A 41 -0.36 8.46 -3.97
N ALA A 42 0.67 8.47 -3.12
CA ALA A 42 1.04 7.33 -2.29
C ALA A 42 -0.10 6.91 -1.34
N ARG A 43 -0.75 7.86 -0.66
CA ARG A 43 -1.93 7.60 0.18
C ARG A 43 -3.07 6.96 -0.61
N ALA A 44 -3.33 7.45 -1.82
CA ALA A 44 -4.37 6.91 -2.70
C ALA A 44 -4.06 5.46 -3.13
N VAL A 45 -2.79 5.15 -3.44
CA VAL A 45 -2.35 3.80 -3.79
C VAL A 45 -2.49 2.83 -2.62
N VAL A 46 -2.07 3.22 -1.41
CA VAL A 46 -2.22 2.39 -0.20
C VAL A 46 -3.70 2.10 0.07
N GLU A 47 -4.56 3.11 0.01
CA GLU A 47 -6.00 2.94 0.20
C GLU A 47 -6.63 2.02 -0.86
N ALA A 48 -6.28 2.21 -2.13
CA ALA A 48 -6.80 1.38 -3.21
C ALA A 48 -6.29 -0.06 -3.12
N THR A 49 -5.06 -0.27 -2.65
CA THR A 49 -4.47 -1.60 -2.41
C THR A 49 -5.17 -2.34 -1.27
N ALA A 50 -5.48 -1.65 -0.17
CA ALA A 50 -6.28 -2.21 0.91
C ALA A 50 -7.70 -2.62 0.42
N LYS A 51 -8.32 -1.80 -0.43
CA LYS A 51 -9.63 -2.11 -1.03
C LYS A 51 -9.58 -3.34 -1.95
N GLU A 52 -8.48 -3.60 -2.66
CA GLU A 52 -8.29 -4.85 -3.43
C GLU A 52 -8.32 -6.10 -2.54
N LYS A 53 -7.95 -5.98 -1.26
CA LYS A 53 -8.02 -7.07 -0.28
C LYS A 53 -9.34 -7.09 0.51
N GLY A 54 -10.34 -6.33 0.08
CA GLY A 54 -11.64 -6.24 0.73
C GLY A 54 -11.63 -5.46 2.05
N ILE A 55 -10.62 -4.61 2.28
CA ILE A 55 -10.56 -3.73 3.44
C ILE A 55 -11.21 -2.39 3.07
N THR A 56 -12.41 -2.14 3.62
CA THR A 56 -13.22 -0.94 3.30
C THR A 56 -13.41 -0.01 4.50
N THR A 57 -12.68 -0.22 5.58
CA THR A 57 -12.72 0.62 6.79
C THR A 57 -12.37 2.08 6.46
N ARG A 58 -13.00 3.03 7.14
CA ARG A 58 -12.77 4.47 6.92
C ARG A 58 -11.41 4.90 7.50
N GLY A 59 -10.72 5.78 6.78
CA GLY A 59 -9.39 6.28 7.16
C GLY A 59 -8.24 5.41 6.64
N ILE A 60 -7.06 5.98 6.46
CA ILE A 60 -5.87 5.26 5.98
C ILE A 60 -5.22 4.45 7.11
N GLN A 61 -5.18 5.00 8.32
CA GLN A 61 -4.62 4.33 9.51
C GLN A 61 -5.33 3.00 9.78
N ALA A 62 -6.66 3.01 9.85
CA ALA A 62 -7.44 1.80 10.06
C ALA A 62 -7.26 0.75 8.94
N LYS A 63 -6.95 1.18 7.71
CA LYS A 63 -6.63 0.25 6.61
C LYS A 63 -5.26 -0.36 6.79
N ILE A 64 -4.27 0.42 7.23
CA ILE A 64 -2.91 -0.06 7.50
C ILE A 64 -2.92 -1.04 8.67
N ASP A 65 -3.63 -0.73 9.75
CA ASP A 65 -3.80 -1.64 10.90
C ASP A 65 -4.41 -2.98 10.46
N GLU A 66 -5.43 -2.96 9.60
CA GLU A 66 -6.05 -4.17 9.06
C GLU A 66 -5.11 -4.95 8.13
N LEU A 67 -4.28 -4.26 7.33
CA LEU A 67 -3.25 -4.90 6.51
C LEU A 67 -2.22 -5.63 7.39
N ILE A 68 -1.81 -5.02 8.50
CA ILE A 68 -0.91 -5.64 9.50
C ILE A 68 -1.61 -6.83 10.16
N ALA A 69 -2.85 -6.67 10.61
CA ALA A 69 -3.63 -7.72 11.27
C ALA A 69 -3.81 -8.96 10.38
N ARG A 70 -3.92 -8.77 9.07
CA ARG A 70 -3.99 -9.85 8.06
C ARG A 70 -2.62 -10.43 7.68
N GLY A 71 -1.53 -9.92 8.26
CA GLY A 71 -0.17 -10.33 7.95
C GLY A 71 0.26 -10.02 6.52
N LEU A 72 -0.37 -9.04 5.89
CA LEU A 72 -0.05 -8.62 4.52
C LEU A 72 1.15 -7.67 4.49
N ILE A 73 1.35 -6.92 5.57
CA ILE A 73 2.52 -6.06 5.80
C ILE A 73 3.03 -6.27 7.24
N TYR A 74 4.28 -5.90 7.52
CA TYR A 74 4.91 -6.15 8.82
C TYR A 74 4.64 -5.04 9.84
N GLU A 75 4.78 -5.36 11.13
CA GLU A 75 4.49 -4.42 12.21
C GLU A 75 5.50 -3.26 12.33
N HIS A 76 6.74 -3.42 11.87
CA HIS A 76 7.73 -2.32 11.82
C HIS A 76 7.32 -1.18 10.86
N VAL A 77 6.32 -1.43 10.02
CA VAL A 77 5.75 -0.45 9.08
C VAL A 77 4.79 0.52 9.79
N LYS A 78 4.38 0.21 11.03
CA LYS A 78 3.39 0.98 11.79
C LYS A 78 3.87 2.40 12.14
N ASP A 79 5.16 2.57 12.39
CA ASP A 79 5.71 3.90 12.70
C ASP A 79 5.68 4.82 11.47
N ALA A 80 6.08 4.30 10.30
CA ALA A 80 5.93 5.02 9.02
C ALA A 80 4.45 5.26 8.65
N ALA A 81 3.56 4.34 9.04
CA ALA A 81 2.12 4.46 8.82
C ALA A 81 1.47 5.59 9.62
N HIS A 82 1.97 5.90 10.82
CA HIS A 82 1.49 7.04 11.59
C HIS A 82 1.78 8.36 10.87
N GLU A 83 2.99 8.54 10.33
CA GLU A 83 3.35 9.73 9.54
C GLU A 83 2.44 9.89 8.30
N VAL A 84 2.11 8.77 7.65
CA VAL A 84 1.19 8.77 6.50
C VAL A 84 -0.25 9.13 6.87
N ALA A 85 -0.68 8.88 8.11
CA ALA A 85 -2.03 9.16 8.56
C ALA A 85 -2.23 10.58 9.11
N HIS A 86 -1.18 11.24 9.59
CA HIS A 86 -1.28 12.50 10.33
C HIS A 86 -1.11 13.77 9.48
N GLY A 87 -0.27 13.76 8.44
CA GLY A 87 0.10 15.02 7.77
C GLY A 87 -1.07 15.69 7.05
N ASP A 88 -1.51 16.85 7.53
CA ASP A 88 -2.33 17.77 6.74
C ASP A 88 -1.46 18.28 5.59
N LEU A 89 -1.89 18.00 4.35
CA LEU A 89 -1.15 18.41 3.16
C LEU A 89 -1.14 19.93 2.97
N VAL A 90 -1.94 20.69 3.70
CA VAL A 90 -2.05 22.15 3.61
C VAL A 90 -1.26 22.81 4.74
N ASP A 91 -1.53 22.41 5.98
CA ASP A 91 -1.06 23.11 7.17
C ASP A 91 0.37 22.72 7.57
N GLU A 92 0.87 21.55 7.15
CA GLU A 92 2.22 21.09 7.47
C GLU A 92 3.17 21.14 6.24
N PRO A 93 4.40 21.64 6.40
CA PRO A 93 5.41 21.57 5.36
C PRO A 93 5.92 20.14 5.23
N ILE A 94 5.74 19.54 4.04
CA ILE A 94 6.23 18.20 3.74
C ILE A 94 7.62 18.28 3.12
N GLY A 95 8.59 17.72 3.82
CA GLY A 95 9.98 17.63 3.38
C GLY A 95 10.25 16.45 2.45
N SER A 96 11.44 16.44 1.86
CA SER A 96 11.91 15.32 1.01
C SER A 96 11.97 14.01 1.77
N ASP A 97 12.49 14.02 2.99
CA ASP A 97 12.68 12.81 3.80
C ASP A 97 11.35 12.22 4.22
N GLU A 98 10.41 13.06 4.63
CA GLU A 98 9.05 12.67 4.96
C GLU A 98 8.35 12.05 3.74
N ALA A 99 8.36 12.74 2.59
CA ALA A 99 7.77 12.21 1.37
C ALA A 99 8.38 10.86 0.96
N ALA A 100 9.70 10.69 1.12
CA ALA A 100 10.38 9.42 0.83
C ALA A 100 9.91 8.29 1.76
N VAL A 101 9.78 8.53 3.06
CA VAL A 101 9.25 7.55 4.03
C VAL A 101 7.84 7.11 3.66
N ILE A 102 6.99 8.05 3.24
CA ILE A 102 5.62 7.76 2.80
C ILE A 102 5.60 6.90 1.54
N LEU A 103 6.48 7.16 0.58
CA LEU A 103 6.60 6.35 -0.64
C LEU A 103 7.18 4.96 -0.35
N GLU A 104 8.12 4.85 0.59
CA GLU A 104 8.63 3.56 1.05
C GLU A 104 7.50 2.71 1.67
N LEU A 105 6.61 3.32 2.47
CA LEU A 105 5.40 2.64 2.95
C LEU A 105 4.54 2.11 1.80
N MET A 106 4.28 2.95 0.79
CA MET A 106 3.51 2.56 -0.39
C MET A 106 4.14 1.34 -1.08
N ASP A 107 5.46 1.38 -1.30
CA ASP A 107 6.19 0.28 -1.92
C ASP A 107 6.07 -1.00 -1.08
N MET A 108 6.27 -0.93 0.23
CA MET A 108 6.11 -2.07 1.14
C MET A 108 4.71 -2.68 1.11
N VAL A 109 3.67 -1.83 1.03
CA VAL A 109 2.27 -2.28 0.93
C VAL A 109 2.02 -3.01 -0.39
N LEU A 110 2.50 -2.46 -1.50
CA LEU A 110 2.39 -3.09 -2.82
C LEU A 110 3.15 -4.42 -2.85
N ASP A 111 4.35 -4.46 -2.28
CA ASP A 111 5.20 -5.64 -2.19
C ASP A 111 4.55 -6.76 -1.37
N GLY A 112 3.96 -6.41 -0.22
CA GLY A 112 3.26 -7.36 0.65
C GLY A 112 2.01 -7.95 0.00
N VAL A 113 1.34 -7.17 -0.84
CA VAL A 113 0.05 -7.53 -1.45
C VAL A 113 0.19 -8.23 -2.81
N PHE A 114 1.16 -7.82 -3.63
CA PHE A 114 1.36 -8.25 -5.01
C PHE A 114 2.72 -8.91 -5.28
N GLY A 115 3.70 -8.79 -4.38
CA GLY A 115 5.02 -9.36 -4.56
C GLY A 115 5.02 -10.91 -4.56
N PRO A 116 5.99 -11.55 -5.24
CA PRO A 116 6.07 -13.00 -5.31
C PRO A 116 6.32 -13.62 -3.92
N GLY A 117 5.32 -14.34 -3.41
CA GLY A 117 5.50 -15.37 -2.38
C GLY A 117 5.56 -14.95 -0.91
N LYS A 118 5.36 -13.68 -0.53
CA LYS A 118 5.50 -13.28 0.89
C LYS A 118 4.34 -13.73 1.80
N THR A 119 3.12 -13.97 1.28
CA THR A 119 1.98 -14.35 2.15
C THR A 119 1.84 -15.87 2.38
N ALA A 120 1.96 -16.70 1.35
CA ALA A 120 1.79 -18.16 1.50
C ALA A 120 3.05 -18.86 2.05
N ALA A 121 4.24 -18.52 1.55
CA ALA A 121 5.48 -19.18 1.95
C ALA A 121 5.98 -18.73 3.34
N GLN A 122 5.73 -17.49 3.74
CA GLN A 122 6.12 -17.02 5.10
C GLN A 122 5.09 -17.41 6.17
N ALA A 123 3.79 -17.45 5.85
CA ALA A 123 2.80 -18.05 6.75
C ALA A 123 3.13 -19.53 7.04
N ALA A 124 3.51 -20.29 6.01
CA ALA A 124 3.97 -21.67 6.17
C ALA A 124 5.28 -21.76 7.00
N ARG A 125 6.25 -20.85 6.78
CA ARG A 125 7.49 -20.80 7.56
C ARG A 125 7.29 -20.41 9.03
N ARG A 126 6.31 -19.55 9.35
CA ARG A 126 5.96 -19.22 10.75
C ARG A 126 5.29 -20.38 11.47
N GLN A 127 4.41 -21.12 10.80
CA GLN A 127 3.79 -22.33 11.36
C GLN A 127 4.81 -23.45 11.59
N ALA A 128 5.85 -23.53 10.75
CA ALA A 128 6.92 -24.52 10.89
C ALA A 128 7.98 -24.18 11.97
N CYS A 129 8.05 -22.93 12.44
CA CYS A 129 9.02 -22.48 13.45
C CYS A 129 8.41 -22.31 14.86
N GLY A 130 7.14 -22.71 15.04
CA GLY A 130 6.38 -22.55 16.28
C GLY A 130 6.03 -23.85 16.99
N THR A 131 6.96 -24.79 17.13
CA THR A 131 6.88 -25.96 18.04
C THR A 131 8.27 -26.25 18.56
#